data_AF-A0A932C421-F1
#
_entry.id   AF-A0A932C421-F1
#
_cell.length_a   1.000
_cell.length_b   1.000
_cell.length_c   1.000
_cell.angle_alpha   90.00
_cell.angle_beta   90.00
_cell.angle_gamma   90.00
#
_symmetry.space_group_name_H-M   'P 1'
#
loop_
_entity.id
_entity.type
_entity.pdbx_description
1 polymer ?
#
loop_
_entity_poly.entity_id
_entity_poly.type
_entity_poly.pdbx_seq_one_letter_code
_entity_poly.pdbx_strand_id
1 'polypeptide(L)'
;MPAANHRPPPKPWPMKWIVAAIVLFVAGYTVVNLCFRKSGRPYRPYQDAQDRATTARLLAAGWQKLPVDARRPAEKPASDDTPAAITRAAVGLGPDLATKFAETPRLLASIDKVVAPEAVAHGADYTAYFTATLTTQKAQVGDLALYRRGTELVLIPTTEALPGKELMSRWSDSTYCVNFSTASLPPGRYQARLVAKGPAAAWSFTIK
;
A
#
# COMPACT_ATOMS: atom_id res chain seq x y z
N MET A 1 -2.76 -82.54 18.21
CA MET A 1 -3.27 -81.40 19.00
C MET A 1 -2.20 -80.30 19.02
N PRO A 2 -2.33 -79.20 18.27
CA PRO A 2 -1.39 -78.08 18.35
C PRO A 2 -1.87 -77.04 19.37
N ALA A 3 -1.00 -76.65 20.29
CA ALA A 3 -1.29 -75.60 21.27
C ALA A 3 -1.23 -74.21 20.62
N ALA A 4 -2.31 -73.44 20.72
CA ALA A 4 -2.38 -72.07 20.24
C ALA A 4 -1.50 -71.17 21.12
N ASN A 5 -0.45 -70.61 20.52
CA ASN A 5 0.49 -69.73 21.19
C ASN A 5 -0.07 -68.29 21.19
N HIS A 6 -0.86 -67.94 22.20
CA HIS A 6 -1.41 -66.59 22.36
C HIS A 6 -0.34 -65.64 22.93
N ARG A 7 0.33 -64.89 22.06
CA ARG A 7 1.17 -63.76 22.48
C ARG A 7 0.27 -62.62 23.00
N PRO A 8 0.56 -62.04 24.17
CA PRO A 8 -0.23 -60.92 24.68
C PRO A 8 -0.10 -59.69 23.77
N PRO A 9 -1.15 -58.88 23.61
CA PRO A 9 -1.13 -57.69 22.77
C PRO A 9 -0.07 -56.70 23.30
N PRO A 10 0.71 -56.05 22.40
CA PRO A 10 1.77 -55.14 22.81
C PRO A 10 1.19 -53.98 23.63
N LYS A 11 1.72 -53.80 24.84
CA LYS A 11 1.35 -52.69 25.72
C LYS A 11 1.66 -51.38 25.00
N PRO A 12 0.68 -50.48 24.79
CA PRO A 12 0.96 -49.21 24.15
C PRO A 12 1.96 -48.45 25.03
N TRP A 13 3.02 -47.96 24.39
CA TRP A 13 4.02 -47.13 25.05
C TRP A 13 3.31 -45.97 25.76
N PRO A 14 3.84 -45.48 26.89
CA PRO A 14 3.22 -44.40 27.65
C PRO A 14 3.15 -43.12 26.80
N MET A 15 2.01 -42.96 26.12
CA MET A 15 1.73 -41.95 25.08
C MET A 15 1.94 -40.52 25.59
N LYS A 16 1.85 -40.33 26.91
CA LYS A 16 2.08 -39.05 27.60
C LYS A 16 3.48 -38.47 27.35
N TRP A 17 4.52 -39.31 27.25
CA TRP A 17 5.89 -38.84 27.03
C TRP A 17 6.13 -38.40 25.59
N ILE A 18 5.49 -39.08 24.62
CA ILE A 18 5.54 -38.70 23.22
C ILE A 18 4.83 -37.35 23.03
N VAL A 19 3.65 -37.18 23.65
CA VAL A 19 2.91 -35.92 23.63
C VAL A 19 3.71 -34.79 24.28
N ALA A 20 4.36 -35.04 25.42
CA ALA A 20 5.20 -34.05 26.08
C ALA A 20 6.38 -33.61 25.20
N ALA A 21 7.05 -34.55 24.52
CA ALA A 21 8.12 -34.24 23.57
C ALA A 21 7.61 -33.40 22.39
N ILE A 22 6.48 -33.75 21.79
CA ILE A 22 5.89 -32.99 20.67
C ILE A 22 5.59 -31.56 21.12
N VAL A 23 4.95 -31.37 22.27
CA VAL A 23 4.61 -30.03 22.79
C VAL A 23 5.87 -29.21 23.03
N LEU A 24 6.92 -29.81 23.60
CA LEU A 24 8.20 -29.13 23.82
C LEU A 24 8.85 -28.66 22.52
N PHE A 25 8.89 -29.53 21.50
CA PHE A 25 9.46 -29.20 20.20
C PHE A 25 8.63 -28.15 19.45
N VAL A 26 7.30 -28.25 19.49
CA VAL A 26 6.41 -27.26 18.87
C VAL A 26 6.58 -25.91 19.53
N ALA A 27 6.54 -25.85 20.87
CA ALA A 27 6.72 -24.59 21.60
C ALA A 27 8.10 -23.97 21.33
N GLY A 28 9.16 -24.78 21.38
CA GLY A 28 10.52 -24.32 21.07
C GLY A 28 10.64 -23.78 19.64
N TYR A 29 10.12 -24.51 18.66
CA TYR A 29 10.08 -24.08 17.27
C TYR A 29 9.27 -22.78 17.08
N THR A 30 8.12 -22.66 17.74
CA THR A 30 7.28 -21.45 17.70
C THR A 30 8.01 -20.25 18.28
N VAL A 31 8.67 -20.39 19.43
CA VAL A 31 9.44 -19.29 20.05
C VAL A 31 10.58 -18.84 19.14
N VAL A 32 11.38 -19.78 18.62
CA VAL A 32 12.47 -19.46 17.69
C VAL A 32 11.94 -18.77 16.43
N ASN A 33 10.86 -19.29 15.84
CA ASN A 33 10.27 -18.71 14.65
C ASN A 33 9.68 -17.31 14.89
N LEU A 34 9.17 -17.02 16.08
CA LEU A 34 8.68 -15.68 16.44
C LEU A 34 9.83 -14.71 16.71
N CYS A 35 10.86 -15.12 17.47
CA CYS A 35 12.00 -14.28 17.80
C CYS A 35 12.91 -13.97 16.59
N PHE A 36 13.07 -14.92 15.67
CA PHE A 36 13.91 -14.79 14.48
C PHE A 36 13.13 -14.50 13.19
N ARG A 37 11.81 -14.23 13.30
CA ARG A 37 11.04 -13.78 12.15
C ARG A 37 11.59 -12.42 11.72
N LYS A 38 12.31 -12.39 10.59
CA LYS A 38 12.68 -11.12 9.94
C LYS A 38 11.40 -10.32 9.72
N SER A 39 11.29 -9.17 10.37
CA SER A 39 10.14 -8.26 10.33
C SER A 39 10.09 -7.39 9.07
N GLY A 40 10.83 -7.76 8.02
CA GLY A 40 10.94 -7.01 6.77
C GLY A 40 10.27 -7.70 5.59
N ARG A 41 9.89 -6.92 4.57
CA ARG A 41 9.46 -7.47 3.28
C ARG A 41 10.57 -8.39 2.73
N PRO A 42 10.22 -9.52 2.10
CA PRO A 42 11.20 -10.37 1.42
C PRO A 42 11.98 -9.51 0.43
N TYR A 43 13.32 -9.59 0.48
CA TYR A 43 14.18 -8.93 -0.50
C TYR A 43 13.84 -9.46 -1.89
N ARG A 44 13.45 -8.58 -2.82
CA ARG A 44 13.03 -8.93 -4.18
C ARG A 44 13.99 -8.22 -5.14
N PRO A 45 15.13 -8.85 -5.49
CA PRO A 45 16.26 -8.17 -6.12
C PRO A 45 15.89 -7.44 -7.42
N TYR A 46 14.97 -7.99 -8.21
CA TYR A 46 14.49 -7.34 -9.43
C TYR A 46 13.68 -6.06 -9.14
N GLN A 47 12.71 -6.14 -8.24
CA GLN A 47 11.87 -5.01 -7.85
C GLN A 47 12.71 -3.94 -7.14
N ASP A 48 13.59 -4.35 -6.23
CA ASP A 48 14.45 -3.43 -5.48
C ASP A 48 15.46 -2.69 -6.40
N ALA A 49 15.98 -3.35 -7.45
CA ALA A 49 16.85 -2.70 -8.43
C ALA A 49 16.10 -1.69 -9.32
N GLN A 50 14.88 -2.05 -9.74
CA GLN A 50 14.02 -1.14 -10.51
C GLN A 50 13.56 0.07 -9.71
N ASP A 51 13.21 -0.13 -8.45
CA ASP A 51 12.81 0.95 -7.54
C ASP A 51 13.97 1.92 -7.31
N ARG A 52 15.20 1.40 -7.15
CA ARG A 52 16.42 2.22 -7.07
C ARG A 52 16.64 3.01 -8.36
N ALA A 53 16.53 2.37 -9.53
CA ALA A 53 16.72 3.04 -10.82
C ALA A 53 15.66 4.13 -11.06
N THR A 54 14.40 3.85 -10.74
CA THR A 54 13.29 4.81 -10.84
C THR A 54 13.49 5.97 -9.88
N THR A 55 13.85 5.70 -8.63
CA THR A 55 14.12 6.74 -7.63
C THR A 55 15.28 7.62 -8.06
N ALA A 56 16.36 7.05 -8.58
CA ALA A 56 17.51 7.80 -9.07
C ALA A 56 17.15 8.69 -10.29
N ARG A 57 16.37 8.17 -11.25
CA ARG A 57 15.90 8.95 -12.41
C ARG A 57 14.96 10.09 -12.03
N LEU A 58 14.08 9.85 -11.06
CA LEU A 58 13.15 10.85 -10.54
C LEU A 58 13.90 11.93 -9.74
N LEU A 59 14.82 11.53 -8.87
CA LEU A 59 15.66 12.46 -8.11
C LEU A 59 16.53 13.33 -9.03
N ALA A 60 17.14 12.73 -10.06
CA ALA A 60 17.89 13.46 -11.08
C ALA A 60 17.02 14.46 -11.87
N ALA A 61 15.72 14.19 -11.99
CA ALA A 61 14.75 15.09 -12.61
C ALA A 61 14.13 16.10 -11.61
N GLY A 62 14.64 16.16 -10.37
CA GLY A 62 14.18 17.07 -9.33
C GLY A 62 12.93 16.61 -8.57
N TRP A 63 12.48 15.37 -8.77
CA TRP A 63 11.36 14.78 -8.07
C TRP A 63 11.81 14.06 -6.81
N GLN A 64 11.21 14.42 -5.67
CA GLN A 64 11.46 13.81 -4.38
C GLN A 64 10.27 12.93 -3.98
N LYS A 65 10.50 11.67 -3.63
CA LYS A 65 9.47 10.78 -3.09
C LYS A 65 9.22 11.16 -1.62
N LEU A 66 7.96 11.41 -1.27
CA LEU A 66 7.53 11.67 0.10
C LEU A 66 6.91 10.40 0.71
N PRO A 67 7.09 10.18 2.02
CA PRO A 67 6.40 9.11 2.72
C PRO A 67 4.89 9.39 2.73
N VAL A 68 4.12 8.37 2.43
CA VAL A 68 2.66 8.41 2.38
C VAL A 68 2.14 7.17 3.06
N ASP A 69 1.15 7.37 3.93
CA ASP A 69 0.36 6.30 4.49
C ASP A 69 -0.98 6.24 3.76
N ALA A 70 -1.24 5.10 3.11
CA ALA A 70 -2.52 4.82 2.49
C ALA A 70 -3.30 3.83 3.35
N ARG A 71 -4.54 4.17 3.70
CA ARG A 71 -5.42 3.29 4.50
C ARG A 71 -6.66 2.89 3.71
N ARG A 72 -7.01 1.60 3.79
CA ARG A 72 -8.20 1.00 3.18
C ARG A 72 -8.79 -0.09 4.09
N PRO A 73 -10.13 -0.20 4.19
CA PRO A 73 -11.16 0.79 3.86
C PRO A 73 -11.09 1.94 4.86
N ALA A 74 -11.29 3.18 4.41
CA ALA A 74 -11.41 4.31 5.31
C ALA A 74 -12.82 4.88 5.20
N GLU A 75 -13.56 4.81 6.31
CA GLU A 75 -14.75 5.64 6.47
C GLU A 75 -14.28 7.10 6.53
N LYS A 76 -14.95 7.97 5.78
CA LYS A 76 -14.67 9.39 5.83
C LYS A 76 -15.17 9.91 7.19
N PRO A 77 -14.30 10.40 8.10
CA PRO A 77 -14.78 11.15 9.25
C PRO A 77 -15.42 12.45 8.74
N ALA A 78 -16.45 12.93 9.44
CA ALA A 78 -16.90 14.30 9.27
C ALA A 78 -15.74 15.21 9.70
N SER A 79 -14.92 15.65 8.75
CA SER A 79 -13.93 16.68 9.02
C SER A 79 -14.63 18.03 8.91
N ASP A 80 -14.39 18.87 9.92
CA ASP A 80 -14.84 20.27 9.99
C ASP A 80 -14.00 21.20 9.09
N ASP A 81 -12.98 20.67 8.40
CA ASP A 81 -12.11 21.47 7.53
C ASP A 81 -12.83 21.94 6.27
N THR A 82 -12.60 23.21 5.91
CA THR A 82 -13.04 23.76 4.62
C THR A 82 -12.43 22.95 3.47
N PRO A 83 -13.24 22.36 2.57
CA PRO A 83 -12.73 21.55 1.47
C PRO A 83 -12.08 22.42 0.39
N ALA A 84 -10.96 21.96 -0.14
CA ALA A 84 -10.29 22.55 -1.30
C ALA A 84 -11.17 22.45 -2.56
N ALA A 85 -11.08 23.46 -3.41
CA ALA A 85 -11.69 23.41 -4.75
C ALA A 85 -10.98 22.36 -5.62
N ILE A 86 -11.70 21.31 -5.99
CA ILE A 86 -11.21 20.22 -6.84
C ILE A 86 -11.48 20.57 -8.31
N THR A 87 -10.45 20.50 -9.14
CA THR A 87 -10.53 20.65 -10.60
C THR A 87 -10.11 19.36 -11.30
N ARG A 88 -10.46 19.23 -12.59
CA ARG A 88 -9.99 18.11 -13.41
C ARG A 88 -8.54 18.34 -13.83
N ALA A 89 -7.74 17.29 -13.77
CA ALA A 89 -6.34 17.32 -14.17
C ALA A 89 -6.11 16.61 -15.51
N ALA A 90 -4.92 16.81 -16.08
CA ALA A 90 -4.46 16.05 -17.22
C ALA A 90 -4.38 14.55 -16.89
N VAL A 91 -4.81 13.74 -17.85
CA VAL A 91 -4.88 12.28 -17.76
C VAL A 91 -3.48 11.66 -17.85
N GLY A 92 -3.26 10.57 -17.12
CA GLY A 92 -2.00 9.84 -17.08
C GLY A 92 -0.91 10.53 -16.25
N LEU A 93 0.30 9.98 -16.32
CA LEU A 93 1.48 10.48 -15.59
C LEU A 93 1.98 11.83 -16.12
N GLY A 94 1.63 12.18 -17.37
CA GLY A 94 2.25 13.28 -18.09
C GLY A 94 3.65 12.92 -18.62
N PRO A 95 4.19 13.72 -19.56
CA PRO A 95 5.44 13.41 -20.26
C PRO A 95 6.67 13.42 -19.33
N ASP A 96 6.67 14.33 -18.36
CA ASP A 96 7.77 14.53 -17.40
C ASP A 96 8.04 13.29 -16.53
N LEU A 97 6.97 12.63 -16.09
CA LEU A 97 7.05 11.47 -15.19
C LEU A 97 7.09 10.15 -15.97
N ALA A 98 6.28 10.00 -17.02
CA ALA A 98 6.15 8.75 -17.76
C ALA A 98 7.49 8.19 -18.28
N THR A 99 8.41 9.06 -18.70
CA THR A 99 9.73 8.68 -19.24
C THR A 99 10.77 8.33 -18.18
N LYS A 100 10.48 8.59 -16.90
CA LYS A 100 11.44 8.43 -15.79
C LYS A 100 11.26 7.13 -15.02
N PHE A 101 10.09 6.48 -15.14
CA PHE A 101 9.84 5.18 -14.54
C PHE A 101 10.56 4.07 -15.31
N ALA A 102 11.17 3.13 -14.58
CA ALA A 102 11.77 1.93 -15.20
C ALA A 102 10.70 0.96 -15.71
N GLU A 103 9.58 0.84 -14.98
CA GLU A 103 8.36 0.13 -15.39
C GLU A 103 7.17 1.08 -15.21
N THR A 104 6.31 1.16 -16.23
CA THR A 104 5.14 2.05 -16.18
C THR A 104 4.18 1.59 -15.08
N PRO A 105 3.86 2.44 -14.09
CA PRO A 105 2.96 2.06 -13.01
C PRO A 105 1.56 1.79 -13.54
N ARG A 106 0.91 0.76 -13.01
CA ARG A 106 -0.45 0.37 -13.40
C ARG A 106 -1.46 1.29 -12.74
N LEU A 107 -1.83 2.37 -13.43
CA LEU A 107 -2.75 3.37 -12.91
C LEU A 107 -4.21 2.87 -12.80
N LEU A 108 -4.97 3.56 -11.95
CA LEU A 108 -6.43 3.47 -11.82
C LEU A 108 -7.17 3.78 -13.13
N ALA A 109 -8.41 3.31 -13.26
CA ALA A 109 -9.24 3.61 -14.43
C ALA A 109 -9.68 5.08 -14.40
N SER A 110 -10.28 5.54 -13.31
CA SER A 110 -10.72 6.92 -13.13
C SER A 110 -10.69 7.33 -11.66
N ILE A 111 -10.55 8.64 -11.43
CA ILE A 111 -10.85 9.28 -10.15
C ILE A 111 -12.24 9.90 -10.26
N ASP A 112 -13.14 9.49 -9.38
CA ASP A 112 -14.54 9.86 -9.45
C ASP A 112 -14.85 11.05 -8.53
N LYS A 113 -14.23 11.07 -7.34
CA LYS A 113 -14.39 12.15 -6.36
C LYS A 113 -13.11 12.33 -5.56
N VAL A 114 -12.77 13.58 -5.22
CA VAL A 114 -11.74 13.91 -4.24
C VAL A 114 -12.33 14.85 -3.19
N VAL A 115 -11.90 14.67 -1.95
CA VAL A 115 -12.18 15.57 -0.83
C VAL A 115 -10.87 15.77 -0.09
N ALA A 116 -10.40 16.99 -0.01
CA ALA A 116 -9.15 17.33 0.65
C ALA A 116 -9.27 18.70 1.33
N PRO A 117 -8.61 18.95 2.46
CA PRO A 117 -8.62 20.26 3.12
C PRO A 117 -7.96 21.34 2.26
N GLU A 118 -8.48 22.58 2.31
CA GLU A 118 -7.88 23.74 1.63
C GLU A 118 -6.61 24.26 2.32
N ALA A 119 -6.45 23.96 3.60
CA ALA A 119 -5.32 24.39 4.40
C ALA A 119 -4.97 23.37 5.48
N VAL A 120 -3.72 23.40 5.92
CA VAL A 120 -3.19 22.52 6.97
C VAL A 120 -2.07 23.26 7.70
N ALA A 121 -1.91 23.01 8.99
CA ALA A 121 -0.79 23.55 9.75
C ALA A 121 0.52 22.86 9.37
N HIS A 122 1.62 23.61 9.28
CA HIS A 122 2.94 23.05 9.07
C HIS A 122 3.31 22.03 10.16
N GLY A 123 3.78 20.86 9.73
CA GLY A 123 4.11 19.75 10.64
C GLY A 123 2.93 18.84 10.98
N ALA A 124 1.69 19.22 10.63
CA ALA A 124 0.54 18.34 10.76
C ALA A 124 0.42 17.37 9.58
N ASP A 125 -0.37 16.32 9.79
CA ASP A 125 -0.69 15.32 8.79
C ASP A 125 -1.78 15.84 7.84
N TYR A 126 -1.51 15.81 6.53
CA TYR A 126 -2.47 16.18 5.51
C TYR A 126 -3.22 14.95 5.04
N THR A 127 -4.52 14.90 5.33
CA THR A 127 -5.38 13.77 4.95
C THR A 127 -6.31 14.16 3.80
N ALA A 128 -6.25 13.41 2.70
CA ALA A 128 -7.19 13.54 1.59
C ALA A 128 -7.91 12.20 1.34
N TYR A 129 -9.14 12.30 0.87
CA TYR A 129 -9.98 11.18 0.52
C TYR A 129 -10.29 11.21 -0.96
N PHE A 130 -10.27 10.07 -1.62
CA PHE A 130 -10.73 9.97 -2.99
C PHE A 130 -11.49 8.69 -3.25
N THR A 131 -12.47 8.75 -4.14
CA THR A 131 -13.16 7.60 -4.68
C THR A 131 -12.62 7.36 -6.08
N ALA A 132 -12.29 6.10 -6.37
CA ALA A 132 -11.77 5.73 -7.68
C ALA A 132 -12.29 4.38 -8.15
N THR A 133 -12.35 4.27 -9.47
CA THR A 133 -12.75 3.07 -10.19
C THR A 133 -11.52 2.29 -10.65
N LEU A 134 -11.55 0.97 -10.45
CA LEU A 134 -10.49 0.05 -10.86
C LEU A 134 -10.64 -0.37 -12.34
N THR A 135 -9.53 -0.67 -13.00
CA THR A 135 -9.53 -1.16 -14.38
C THR A 135 -10.09 -2.57 -14.52
N THR A 136 -9.98 -3.37 -13.46
CA THR A 136 -10.52 -4.72 -13.38
C THR A 136 -10.85 -5.07 -11.93
N GLN A 137 -11.89 -5.88 -11.73
CA GLN A 137 -12.21 -6.42 -10.41
C GLN A 137 -11.15 -7.41 -9.89
N LYS A 138 -10.21 -7.86 -10.74
CA LYS A 138 -9.07 -8.69 -10.30
C LYS A 138 -7.86 -7.87 -9.83
N ALA A 139 -8.00 -6.55 -9.76
CA ALA A 139 -6.97 -5.65 -9.29
C ALA A 139 -7.43 -4.95 -8.01
N GLN A 140 -6.46 -4.47 -7.23
CA GLN A 140 -6.67 -3.57 -6.11
C GLN A 140 -5.64 -2.46 -6.16
N VAL A 141 -5.90 -1.34 -5.48
CA VAL A 141 -4.83 -0.38 -5.20
C VAL A 141 -3.86 -1.02 -4.22
N GLY A 142 -2.59 -1.11 -4.63
CA GLY A 142 -1.52 -1.72 -3.84
C GLY A 142 -0.71 -0.66 -3.10
N ASP A 143 -0.10 0.27 -3.84
CA ASP A 143 0.79 1.31 -3.30
C ASP A 143 0.37 2.70 -3.77
N LEU A 144 0.58 3.71 -2.94
CA LEU A 144 0.44 5.12 -3.30
C LEU A 144 1.80 5.81 -3.11
N ALA A 145 2.30 6.39 -4.19
CA ALA A 145 3.53 7.17 -4.14
C ALA A 145 3.21 8.65 -4.33
N LEU A 146 3.70 9.50 -3.42
CA LEU A 146 3.67 10.96 -3.58
C LEU A 146 5.04 11.45 -4.00
N TYR A 147 5.06 12.24 -5.07
CA TYR A 147 6.26 12.88 -5.58
C TYR A 147 6.11 14.38 -5.51
N ARG A 148 7.18 15.07 -5.12
CA ARG A 148 7.24 16.52 -5.01
C ARG A 148 8.27 17.09 -5.96
N ARG A 149 7.93 18.20 -6.62
CA ARG A 149 8.88 19.08 -7.32
C ARG A 149 8.51 20.54 -7.04
N GLY A 150 9.27 21.20 -6.18
CA GLY A 150 8.94 22.56 -5.73
C GLY A 150 7.63 22.59 -4.93
N THR A 151 6.61 23.28 -5.46
CA THR A 151 5.24 23.36 -4.92
C THR A 151 4.26 22.40 -5.62
N GLU A 152 4.72 21.65 -6.61
CA GLU A 152 3.93 20.62 -7.29
C GLU A 152 4.04 19.29 -6.54
N LEU A 153 2.89 18.68 -6.29
CA LEU A 153 2.72 17.38 -5.65
C LEU A 153 1.95 16.45 -6.59
N VAL A 154 2.51 15.29 -6.90
CA VAL A 154 1.88 14.29 -7.77
C VAL A 154 1.69 12.99 -7.01
N LEU A 155 0.45 12.62 -6.80
CA LEU A 155 0.05 11.38 -6.16
C LEU A 155 -0.24 10.32 -7.24
N ILE A 156 0.50 9.21 -7.18
CA ILE A 156 0.46 8.11 -8.14
C ILE A 156 -0.06 6.85 -7.43
N PRO A 157 -1.35 6.52 -7.62
CA PRO A 157 -1.91 5.27 -7.14
C PRO A 157 -1.57 4.14 -8.11
N THR A 158 -0.89 3.12 -7.60
CA THR A 158 -0.51 1.93 -8.36
C THR A 158 -1.43 0.77 -8.01
N THR A 159 -1.93 0.09 -9.04
CA THR A 159 -2.76 -1.11 -8.90
C THR A 159 -1.90 -2.37 -8.97
N GLU A 160 -2.23 -3.34 -8.12
CA GLU A 160 -1.65 -4.68 -8.13
C GLU A 160 -2.73 -5.72 -8.39
N ALA A 161 -2.33 -6.88 -8.89
CA ALA A 161 -3.25 -8.00 -9.08
C ALA A 161 -3.58 -8.64 -7.73
N LEU A 162 -4.84 -9.02 -7.53
CA LEU A 162 -5.24 -9.75 -6.33
C LEU A 162 -4.57 -11.14 -6.28
N PRO A 163 -4.10 -11.58 -5.10
CA PRO A 163 -3.39 -12.85 -4.96
C PRO A 163 -4.38 -14.04 -5.01
N GLY A 164 -4.67 -14.54 -6.21
CA GLY A 164 -5.49 -15.73 -6.40
C GLY A 164 -6.31 -15.66 -7.68
N LYS A 165 -6.44 -16.78 -8.41
CA LYS A 165 -7.08 -16.79 -9.73
C LYS A 165 -8.58 -16.45 -9.68
N GLU A 166 -9.22 -16.76 -8.56
CA GLU A 166 -10.66 -16.60 -8.30
C GLU A 166 -10.98 -15.39 -7.41
N LEU A 167 -9.96 -14.71 -6.88
CA LEU A 167 -10.20 -13.53 -6.05
C LEU A 167 -10.64 -12.35 -6.90
N MET A 168 -11.73 -11.74 -6.47
CA MET A 168 -12.25 -10.50 -7.03
C MET A 168 -12.38 -9.49 -5.89
N SER A 169 -12.09 -8.23 -6.21
CA SER A 169 -12.31 -7.10 -5.31
C SER A 169 -13.80 -7.07 -4.98
N ARG A 170 -14.10 -7.01 -3.68
CA ARG A 170 -15.48 -6.91 -3.21
C ARG A 170 -16.18 -5.66 -3.75
N TRP A 171 -15.43 -4.62 -4.07
CA TRP A 171 -15.94 -3.35 -4.57
C TRP A 171 -15.14 -2.88 -5.79
N SER A 172 -15.86 -2.46 -6.85
CA SER A 172 -15.28 -1.86 -8.06
C SER A 172 -14.94 -0.38 -7.88
N ASP A 173 -15.66 0.27 -6.97
CA ASP A 173 -15.49 1.62 -6.47
C ASP A 173 -15.10 1.55 -4.99
N SER A 174 -14.12 2.34 -4.56
CA SER A 174 -13.75 2.38 -3.15
C SER A 174 -13.28 3.76 -2.76
N THR A 175 -13.57 4.14 -1.52
CA THR A 175 -12.98 5.31 -0.89
C THR A 175 -11.62 4.95 -0.31
N TYR A 176 -10.62 5.72 -0.72
CA TYR A 176 -9.25 5.62 -0.27
C TYR A 176 -8.90 6.85 0.55
N CYS A 177 -8.12 6.65 1.61
CA CYS A 177 -7.54 7.70 2.41
C CYS A 177 -6.04 7.75 2.14
N VAL A 178 -5.54 8.94 1.84
CA VAL A 178 -4.12 9.24 1.74
C VAL A 178 -3.76 10.21 2.87
N ASN A 179 -2.74 9.87 3.64
CA ASN A 179 -2.16 10.73 4.66
C ASN A 179 -0.67 10.92 4.36
N PHE A 180 -0.17 12.14 4.49
CA PHE A 180 1.26 12.43 4.48
C PHE A 180 1.59 13.59 5.41
N SER A 181 2.77 13.52 6.02
CA SER A 181 3.24 14.59 6.91
C SER A 181 3.66 15.83 6.12
N THR A 182 3.26 17.00 6.61
CA THR A 182 3.71 18.29 6.05
C THR A 182 5.01 18.80 6.68
N ALA A 183 5.62 18.07 7.62
CA ALA A 183 6.82 18.51 8.34
C ALA A 183 8.03 18.80 7.43
N SER A 184 8.13 18.10 6.29
CA SER A 184 9.19 18.32 5.29
C SER A 184 8.83 19.33 4.20
N LEU A 185 7.66 19.96 4.28
CA LEU A 185 7.13 20.88 3.28
C LEU A 185 7.14 22.31 3.85
N PRO A 186 7.96 23.23 3.32
CA PRO A 186 7.93 24.63 3.73
C PRO A 186 6.51 25.22 3.65
N PRO A 187 6.13 26.13 4.56
CA PRO A 187 4.88 26.86 4.46
C PRO A 187 4.71 27.54 3.10
N GLY A 188 3.48 27.55 2.58
CA GLY A 188 3.18 28.10 1.26
C GLY A 188 2.03 27.40 0.54
N ARG A 189 1.79 27.81 -0.71
CA ARG A 189 0.72 27.26 -1.55
C ARG A 189 1.25 26.10 -2.40
N TYR A 190 0.57 24.97 -2.33
CA TYR A 190 0.90 23.75 -3.07
C TYR A 190 -0.21 23.39 -4.05
N GLN A 191 0.17 22.72 -5.13
CA GLN A 191 -0.74 22.14 -6.10
C GLN A 191 -0.57 20.62 -6.10
N ALA A 192 -1.62 19.91 -5.70
CA ALA A 192 -1.68 18.46 -5.73
C ALA A 192 -2.41 17.98 -6.99
N ARG A 193 -1.91 16.89 -7.57
CA ARG A 193 -2.52 16.19 -8.70
C ARG A 193 -2.55 14.70 -8.42
N LEU A 194 -3.73 14.09 -8.59
CA LEU A 194 -3.95 12.66 -8.50
C LEU A 194 -4.13 12.09 -9.91
N VAL A 195 -3.20 11.22 -10.32
CA VAL A 195 -3.16 10.69 -11.69
C VAL A 195 -3.97 9.40 -11.85
N ALA A 196 -4.59 9.21 -13.02
CA ALA A 196 -5.30 8.01 -13.43
C ALA A 196 -5.24 7.85 -14.97
N LYS A 197 -5.67 6.69 -15.50
CA LYS A 197 -5.77 6.47 -16.97
C LYS A 197 -6.89 7.26 -17.63
N GLY A 198 -7.93 7.59 -16.87
CA GLY A 198 -9.08 8.40 -17.29
C GLY A 198 -9.12 9.70 -16.49
N PRO A 199 -10.31 10.20 -16.14
CA PRO A 199 -10.46 11.43 -15.35
C PRO A 199 -9.51 11.46 -14.15
N ALA A 200 -8.67 12.49 -14.11
CA ALA A 200 -7.72 12.78 -13.05
C ALA A 200 -8.19 14.02 -12.28
N ALA A 201 -7.68 14.22 -11.07
CA ALA A 201 -8.09 15.31 -10.20
C ALA A 201 -6.88 16.17 -9.79
N ALA A 202 -7.10 17.46 -9.62
CA ALA A 202 -6.11 18.38 -9.05
C ALA A 202 -6.79 19.34 -8.06
N TRP A 203 -6.02 19.82 -7.10
CA TRP A 203 -6.47 20.82 -6.15
C TRP A 203 -5.29 21.62 -5.62
N SER A 204 -5.59 22.76 -5.02
CA SER A 204 -4.59 23.55 -4.30
C SER A 204 -4.89 23.54 -2.82
N PHE A 205 -3.84 23.56 -2.01
CA PHE A 205 -3.96 23.73 -0.57
C PHE A 205 -2.81 24.59 -0.04
N THR A 206 -2.99 25.17 1.14
CA THR A 206 -2.01 26.04 1.79
C THR A 206 -1.48 25.40 3.07
N ILE A 207 -0.16 25.33 3.19
CA ILE A 207 0.50 24.97 4.44
C ILE A 207 0.77 26.26 5.20
N LYS A 208 0.15 26.40 6.37
CA LYS A 208 0.26 27.56 7.26
C LYS A 208 1.45 27.42 8.21
#